data_AF-W7SRR6-F1
#
_entry.id   AF-W7SRR6-F1
#
_cell.length_a   1.000
_cell.length_b   1.000
_cell.length_c   1.000
_cell.angle_alpha   90.00
_cell.angle_beta   90.00
_cell.angle_gamma   90.00
#
_symmetry.space_group_name_H-M   'P 1'
#
loop_
_entity.id
_entity.type
_entity.pdbx_description
1 polymer ?
#
loop_
_entity_poly.entity_id
_entity_poly.type
_entity_poly.pdbx_seq_one_letter_code
_entity_poly.pdbx_strand_id
1 'polypeptide(L)'
;MMLAEGSGYPLFDVLWTMFVLFAWIMWFWLFIVIFADLFRRSDISGWGKAGWTVFVIVVPFIGVLTYLVVQGGNMAERRRAEAEAVQARFGSYIQSASSTGHASDQIAKAKDLLDSGAIDRAEYELLKQKALAP
;
A
#
# COMPACT_ATOMS: atom_id res chain seq x y z
N MET A 1 17.93 34.17 -46.57
CA MET A 1 18.37 32.90 -45.95
C MET A 1 17.17 31.99 -45.91
N MET A 2 17.14 31.05 -46.85
CA MET A 2 16.06 30.11 -47.12
C MET A 2 16.17 28.97 -46.10
N LEU A 3 15.17 28.79 -45.23
CA LEU A 3 15.06 27.62 -44.34
C LEU A 3 13.61 27.11 -44.34
N ALA A 4 13.10 26.80 -45.52
CA ALA A 4 11.92 25.96 -45.67
C ALA A 4 12.35 24.68 -46.39
N GLU A 5 13.07 23.81 -45.67
CA GLU A 5 13.19 22.42 -46.08
C GLU A 5 12.35 21.57 -45.12
N GLY A 6 11.22 21.10 -45.64
CA GLY A 6 10.29 20.19 -44.97
C GLY A 6 9.52 19.38 -46.01
N SER A 7 10.21 18.86 -47.03
CA SER A 7 9.62 17.92 -47.98
C SER A 7 9.64 16.52 -47.39
N GLY A 8 8.64 16.21 -46.55
CA GLY A 8 8.39 14.86 -46.06
C GLY A 8 7.45 14.84 -44.86
N TYR A 9 6.13 14.72 -45.11
CA TYR A 9 5.07 14.51 -44.10
C TYR A 9 4.59 15.74 -43.29
N PRO A 10 3.87 16.69 -43.93
CA PRO A 10 3.31 17.87 -43.24
C PRO A 10 2.35 17.52 -42.08
N LEU A 11 1.66 16.37 -42.14
CA LEU A 11 0.82 15.89 -41.03
C LEU A 11 1.66 15.46 -39.81
N PHE A 12 2.81 14.83 -40.04
CA PHE A 12 3.72 14.44 -38.96
C PHE A 12 4.33 15.67 -38.31
N ASP A 13 4.71 16.69 -39.08
CA ASP A 13 5.23 17.96 -38.54
C ASP A 13 4.19 18.67 -37.65
N VAL A 14 2.92 18.71 -38.06
CA VAL A 14 1.84 19.30 -37.25
C VAL A 14 1.58 18.48 -35.98
N LEU A 15 1.55 17.15 -36.08
CA LEU A 15 1.39 16.28 -34.90
C LEU A 15 2.59 16.40 -33.95
N TRP A 16 3.81 16.47 -34.48
CA TRP A 16 5.04 16.59 -33.73
C TRP A 16 5.12 17.94 -33.01
N THR A 17 4.79 19.04 -33.69
CA THR A 17 4.75 20.37 -33.07
C THR A 17 3.67 20.46 -32.00
N MET A 18 2.49 19.89 -32.22
CA MET A 18 1.43 19.80 -31.20
C MET A 18 1.88 18.96 -29.99
N PHE A 19 2.55 17.83 -30.23
CA PHE A 19 3.09 16.98 -29.16
C PHE A 19 4.18 17.70 -28.36
N VAL A 20 5.11 18.38 -29.02
CA VAL A 20 6.17 19.17 -28.37
C VAL A 20 5.55 20.31 -27.56
N LEU A 21 4.53 21.00 -28.08
CA LEU A 21 3.80 22.03 -27.35
C LEU A 21 3.09 21.46 -26.11
N PHE A 22 2.41 20.33 -26.25
CA PHE A 22 1.76 19.64 -25.14
C PHE A 22 2.77 19.19 -24.07
N ALA A 23 3.91 18.63 -24.50
CA ALA A 23 5.00 18.26 -23.60
C ALA A 23 5.56 19.48 -22.85
N TRP A 24 5.70 20.63 -23.52
CA TRP A 24 6.08 21.89 -22.90
C TRP A 24 5.07 22.37 -21.85
N ILE A 25 3.76 22.29 -22.15
CA ILE A 25 2.70 22.63 -21.20
C ILE A 25 2.75 21.70 -19.99
N MET A 26 2.85 20.38 -20.22
CA MET A 26 2.99 19.40 -19.14
C MET A 26 4.25 19.62 -18.31
N TRP A 27 5.36 20.01 -18.93
CA TRP A 27 6.61 20.32 -18.24
C TRP A 27 6.45 21.48 -17.26
N PHE A 28 5.86 22.60 -17.70
CA PHE A 28 5.55 23.72 -16.80
C PHE A 28 4.52 23.36 -15.73
N TRP A 29 3.51 22.55 -16.09
CA TRP A 29 2.53 22.06 -15.13
C TRP A 29 3.18 21.23 -14.01
N LEU A 30 4.13 20.35 -14.37
CA LEU A 30 4.90 19.53 -13.42
C LEU A 30 5.70 20.40 -12.45
N PHE A 31 6.33 21.48 -12.93
CA PHE A 31 6.97 22.45 -12.04
C PHE A 31 5.98 23.03 -11.04
N ILE A 32 4.82 23.51 -11.49
CA ILE A 32 3.80 24.09 -10.61
C ILE A 32 3.35 23.09 -9.55
N VAL A 33 3.11 21.83 -9.92
CA VAL A 33 2.71 20.77 -8.98
C VAL A 33 3.82 20.49 -7.95
N ILE A 34 5.08 20.41 -8.39
CA ILE A 34 6.22 20.19 -7.49
C ILE A 34 6.37 21.36 -6.51
N PHE A 35 6.27 22.60 -6.99
CA PHE A 35 6.29 23.78 -6.14
C PHE A 35 5.12 23.76 -5.15
N ALA A 36 3.90 23.51 -5.61
CA ALA A 36 2.71 23.45 -4.75
C ALA A 36 2.84 22.38 -3.66
N ASP A 37 3.35 21.19 -3.99
CA ASP A 37 3.57 20.12 -3.01
C ASP A 37 4.65 20.49 -1.98
N LEU A 38 5.76 21.09 -2.44
CA LEU A 38 6.82 21.60 -1.58
C LEU A 38 6.32 22.69 -0.62
N PHE A 39 5.46 23.59 -1.11
CA PHE A 39 4.88 24.64 -0.26
C PHE A 39 3.86 24.08 0.73
N ARG A 40 3.09 23.05 0.34
CA ARG A 40 2.11 22.36 1.18
C ARG A 40 2.74 21.58 2.33
N ARG A 41 3.98 21.09 2.14
CA ARG A 41 4.80 20.46 3.17
C ARG A 41 5.21 21.49 4.24
N SER A 42 4.62 21.37 5.44
CA SER A 42 4.90 22.22 6.60
C SER A 42 6.07 21.73 7.47
N ASP A 43 6.61 20.55 7.15
CA ASP A 43 7.77 19.90 7.78
C ASP A 43 9.11 20.53 7.38
N ILE A 44 9.14 21.36 6.33
CA ILE A 44 10.36 21.98 5.80
C ILE A 44 10.37 23.48 6.12
N SER A 45 11.48 23.97 6.70
CA SER A 45 11.68 25.39 7.01
C SER A 45 11.66 26.26 5.74
N GLY A 46 11.23 27.53 5.87
CA GLY A 46 11.11 28.44 4.72
C GLY A 46 12.40 28.63 3.92
N TRP A 47 13.56 28.56 4.59
CA TRP A 47 14.88 28.60 3.94
C TRP A 47 15.16 27.34 3.12
N GLY A 48 14.70 26.17 3.56
CA GLY A 48 14.76 24.93 2.79
C GLY A 48 13.94 25.03 1.50
N LYS A 49 12.76 25.66 1.55
CA LYS A 49 11.91 25.89 0.36
C LYS A 49 12.58 26.81 -0.66
N ALA A 50 13.25 27.87 -0.20
CA ALA A 50 13.94 28.83 -1.06
C ALA A 50 15.16 28.19 -1.76
N GLY A 51 16.01 27.48 -1.02
CA GLY A 51 17.15 26.76 -1.60
C GLY A 51 16.72 25.70 -2.61
N TRP A 52 15.62 25.00 -2.32
CA TRP A 52 15.08 23.97 -3.22
C TRP A 52 14.49 24.56 -4.50
N THR A 53 13.87 25.74 -4.41
CA THR A 53 13.38 26.48 -5.59
C THR A 53 14.51 26.86 -6.53
N VAL A 54 15.61 27.41 -6.00
CA VAL A 54 16.78 27.79 -6.80
C VAL A 54 17.40 26.56 -7.46
N PHE A 55 17.52 25.46 -6.73
CA PHE A 55 18.10 24.22 -7.25
C PHE A 55 17.27 23.58 -8.37
N VAL A 56 15.94 23.57 -8.24
CA VAL A 56 14.99 23.07 -9.24
C VAL A 56 15.06 23.89 -10.55
N ILE A 57 15.35 25.19 -10.45
CA ILE A 57 15.52 26.08 -11.62
C ILE A 57 16.86 25.79 -12.33
N VAL A 58 17.92 25.46 -11.59
CA VAL A 58 19.27 25.27 -12.13
C VAL A 58 19.49 23.85 -12.66
N VAL A 59 18.81 22.83 -12.12
CA VAL A 59 19.04 21.43 -12.48
C VAL A 59 17.71 20.77 -12.95
N PRO A 60 17.40 20.77 -14.25
CA PRO A 60 16.12 20.25 -14.78
C PRO A 60 15.91 18.74 -14.52
N PHE A 61 16.99 17.99 -14.27
CA PHE A 61 16.95 16.57 -13.92
C PHE A 61 16.33 16.27 -12.54
N ILE A 62 16.09 17.29 -11.73
CA ILE A 62 15.52 17.15 -10.39
C ILE A 62 14.06 16.69 -10.42
N GLY A 63 13.29 16.95 -11.49
CA GLY A 63 11.93 16.41 -11.61
C GLY A 63 11.90 14.88 -11.54
N VAL A 64 12.84 14.24 -12.24
CA VAL A 64 12.99 12.76 -12.26
C VAL A 64 13.45 12.25 -10.91
N LEU A 65 14.45 12.89 -10.30
CA LEU A 65 14.99 12.47 -9.00
C LEU A 65 13.99 12.72 -7.86
N THR A 66 13.21 13.80 -7.91
CA THR A 66 12.17 14.10 -6.92
C THR A 66 11.03 13.09 -7.00
N TYR A 67 10.60 12.72 -8.22
CA TYR A 67 9.58 11.67 -8.40
C TYR A 67 10.04 10.32 -7.82
N LEU A 68 11.31 9.95 -8.04
CA LEU A 68 11.88 8.73 -7.45
C LEU A 68 11.98 8.79 -5.92
N VAL A 69 12.31 9.95 -5.34
CA VAL A 69 12.39 10.14 -3.88
C VAL A 69 11.00 10.16 -3.22
N VAL A 70 10.01 10.81 -3.83
CA VAL A 70 8.64 10.89 -3.31
C VAL A 70 7.90 9.55 -3.45
N GLN A 71 8.15 8.81 -4.53
CA GLN A 71 7.46 7.55 -4.79
C GLN A 71 8.15 6.33 -4.13
N GLY A 72 9.46 6.39 -3.87
CA GLY A 72 10.23 5.26 -3.34
C GLY A 72 9.98 4.95 -1.86
N GLY A 73 9.68 5.95 -1.03
CA GLY A 73 9.55 5.76 0.42
C GLY A 73 8.18 5.22 0.88
N ASN A 74 7.10 5.54 0.17
CA ASN A 74 5.74 5.31 0.66
C ASN A 74 5.19 3.90 0.41
N MET A 75 5.89 3.04 -0.35
CA MET A 75 5.44 1.66 -0.57
C MET A 75 5.86 0.70 0.55
N ALA A 76 7.00 0.94 1.19
CA ALA A 76 7.53 0.03 2.21
C ALA A 76 6.73 0.13 3.53
N GLU A 77 6.43 1.35 3.96
CA GLU A 77 5.71 1.61 5.20
C GLU A 77 4.25 1.12 5.12
N ARG A 78 3.58 1.36 3.99
CA ARG A 78 2.18 0.95 3.77
C ARG A 78 2.04 -0.56 3.67
N ARG A 79 2.97 -1.24 2.98
CA ARG A 79 2.96 -2.71 2.90
C ARG A 79 3.23 -3.38 4.25
N ARG A 80 4.06 -2.78 5.11
CA ARG A 80 4.27 -3.27 6.48
C ARG A 80 3.02 -3.11 7.35
N ALA A 81 2.43 -1.92 7.34
CA ALA A 81 1.21 -1.65 8.11
C ALA A 81 0.02 -2.52 7.64
N GLU A 82 -0.13 -2.75 6.33
CA GLU A 82 -1.16 -3.64 5.79
C GLU A 82 -0.88 -5.12 6.14
N ALA A 83 0.37 -5.57 6.07
CA ALA A 83 0.73 -6.95 6.44
C ALA A 83 0.49 -7.22 7.93
N GLU A 84 0.85 -6.29 8.82
CA GLU A 84 0.58 -6.39 10.27
C GLU A 84 -0.91 -6.39 10.58
N ALA A 85 -1.70 -5.54 9.90
CA ALA A 85 -3.15 -5.49 10.07
C ALA A 85 -3.86 -6.75 9.57
N VAL A 86 -3.37 -7.36 8.49
CA VAL A 86 -3.89 -8.64 7.98
C VAL A 86 -3.56 -9.78 8.95
N GLN A 87 -2.34 -9.85 9.46
CA GLN A 87 -1.92 -10.89 10.39
C GLN A 87 -2.67 -10.83 11.73
N ALA A 88 -2.93 -9.62 12.24
CA ALA A 88 -3.73 -9.41 13.45
C ALA A 88 -5.18 -9.90 13.29
N ARG A 89 -5.81 -9.67 12.12
CA ARG A 89 -7.18 -10.13 11.83
C ARG A 89 -7.29 -11.64 11.67
N PHE A 90 -6.30 -12.28 11.03
CA PHE A 90 -6.27 -13.73 10.90
C PHE A 90 -6.06 -14.44 12.25
N GLY A 91 -5.17 -13.92 13.11
CA GLY A 91 -4.93 -14.48 14.44
C GLY A 91 -6.18 -14.44 15.33
N SER A 92 -6.90 -13.32 15.35
CA SER A 92 -8.12 -13.19 16.15
C SER A 92 -9.23 -14.14 15.70
N TYR A 93 -9.39 -14.36 14.39
CA TYR A 93 -10.43 -15.24 13.86
C TYR A 93 -10.14 -16.72 14.16
N ILE A 94 -8.88 -17.15 14.00
CA ILE A 94 -8.46 -18.52 14.32
C ILE A 94 -8.58 -18.79 15.82
N GLN A 95 -8.21 -17.84 16.67
CA GLN A 95 -8.30 -18.00 18.12
C GLN A 95 -9.76 -18.02 18.62
N SER A 96 -10.65 -17.18 18.06
CA SER A 96 -12.07 -17.19 18.44
C SER A 96 -12.83 -18.42 17.92
N ALA A 97 -12.46 -18.89 16.72
CA ALA A 97 -13.08 -20.06 16.11
C ALA A 97 -12.60 -21.36 16.76
N SER A 98 -11.33 -21.43 17.19
CA SER A 98 -10.79 -22.59 17.91
C SER A 98 -11.27 -22.64 19.36
N SER A 99 -11.41 -21.51 20.06
CA SER A 99 -11.83 -21.52 21.47
C SER A 99 -13.31 -21.87 21.65
N THR A 100 -14.19 -21.40 20.76
CA THR A 100 -15.64 -21.51 20.94
C THR A 100 -16.22 -22.80 20.36
N GLY A 101 -15.64 -23.32 19.26
CA GLY A 101 -16.09 -24.57 18.63
C GLY A 101 -15.48 -25.84 19.23
N HIS A 102 -14.24 -25.80 19.74
CA HIS A 102 -13.56 -27.02 20.18
C HIS A 102 -14.08 -27.57 21.50
N ALA A 103 -14.57 -26.75 22.44
CA ALA A 103 -15.07 -27.24 23.71
C ALA A 103 -16.40 -28.00 23.54
N SER A 104 -17.35 -27.45 22.77
CA SER A 104 -18.64 -28.09 22.51
C SER A 104 -18.50 -29.36 21.68
N ASP A 105 -17.65 -29.35 20.65
CA ASP A 105 -17.43 -30.52 19.79
C ASP A 105 -16.72 -31.66 20.52
N GLN A 106 -15.79 -31.33 21.44
CA GLN A 106 -15.14 -32.34 22.28
C GLN A 106 -16.12 -32.98 23.27
N ILE A 107 -17.04 -32.21 23.86
CA ILE A 107 -18.08 -32.74 24.75
C ILE A 107 -19.07 -33.60 23.97
N ALA A 108 -19.46 -33.19 22.76
CA ALA A 108 -20.34 -33.97 21.89
C ALA A 108 -19.72 -35.33 21.49
N LYS A 109 -18.42 -35.35 21.12
CA LYS A 109 -17.69 -36.60 20.86
C LYS A 109 -17.56 -37.48 22.10
N ALA A 110 -17.28 -36.90 23.26
CA ALA A 110 -17.22 -37.65 24.51
C ALA A 110 -18.56 -38.31 24.84
N LYS A 111 -19.69 -37.66 24.53
CA LYS A 111 -21.03 -38.24 24.70
C LYS A 111 -21.28 -39.42 23.76
N ASP A 112 -20.85 -39.33 22.51
CA ASP A 112 -20.98 -40.43 21.54
C ASP A 112 -20.15 -41.66 21.94
N LEU A 113 -18.97 -41.45 22.54
CA LEU A 113 -18.15 -42.52 23.13
C LEU A 113 -18.82 -43.17 24.35
N LEU A 114 -19.54 -42.39 25.17
CA LEU A 114 -20.30 -42.91 26.30
C LEU A 114 -21.52 -43.72 25.83
N ASP A 115 -22.25 -43.21 24.83
CA ASP A 115 -23.45 -43.83 24.29
C ASP A 115 -23.11 -45.12 23.51
N SER A 116 -21.92 -45.20 22.90
CA SER A 116 -21.38 -46.42 22.28
C SER A 116 -20.77 -47.42 23.28
N GLY A 117 -20.66 -47.03 24.56
CA GLY A 117 -20.06 -47.86 25.61
C GLY A 117 -18.54 -47.99 25.52
N ALA A 118 -17.87 -47.13 24.73
CA ALA A 118 -16.41 -47.11 24.59
C ALA A 118 -15.71 -46.49 25.81
N ILE A 119 -16.42 -45.66 26.57
CA ILE A 119 -15.97 -45.07 27.84
C ILE A 119 -17.07 -45.17 28.90
N ASP A 120 -16.70 -45.07 30.17
CA ASP A 120 -17.65 -45.02 31.27
C ASP A 120 -18.06 -43.58 31.66
N ARG A 121 -19.03 -43.46 32.58
CA ARG A 121 -19.52 -42.14 33.04
C ARG A 121 -18.47 -41.32 33.78
N ALA A 122 -17.54 -41.96 34.48
CA ALA A 122 -16.49 -41.25 35.21
C ALA A 122 -15.45 -40.66 34.25
N GLU A 123 -15.10 -41.41 33.21
CA GLU A 123 -14.23 -40.98 32.11
C GLU A 123 -14.85 -39.85 31.28
N TYR A 124 -16.16 -39.91 31.04
CA TYR A 124 -16.90 -38.84 30.38
C TYR A 124 -16.84 -37.51 31.15
N GLU A 125 -17.09 -37.52 32.47
CA GLU A 125 -17.05 -36.29 33.28
C GLU A 125 -15.62 -35.71 33.36
N LEU A 126 -14.57 -36.55 33.36
CA LEU A 126 -13.18 -36.08 33.25
C LEU A 126 -12.89 -35.37 31.93
N LEU A 127 -13.35 -35.94 30.80
CA LEU A 127 -13.18 -35.33 29.47
C LEU A 127 -13.94 -34.01 29.33
N LYS A 128 -15.15 -33.95 29.90
CA LYS A 128 -15.97 -32.73 29.95
C LYS A 128 -15.31 -31.62 30.76
N GLN A 129 -14.79 -31.93 31.95
CA GLN A 129 -14.04 -30.95 32.75
C GLN A 129 -12.80 -30.42 32.03
N LYS A 130 -12.08 -31.29 31.31
CA LYS A 130 -10.92 -30.89 30.51
C LYS A 130 -11.26 -30.01 29.31
N ALA A 131 -12.41 -30.24 28.67
CA ALA A 131 -12.89 -29.42 27.55
C ALA A 131 -13.47 -28.06 27.99
N LEU A 132 -13.92 -27.94 29.24
CA LEU A 132 -14.40 -26.70 29.86
C LEU A 132 -13.30 -25.90 30.57
N ALA A 133 -12.10 -26.45 30.70
CA ALA A 133 -10.94 -25.74 31.25
C ALA A 133 -10.44 -24.69 30.23
N PRO A 134 -10.05 -23.48 30.70
CA PRO A 134 -9.61 -22.38 29.84
C PRO A 134 -8.26 -22.63 29.14
#